data_AF-A0A820HEB6-F1
#
_entry.id   AF-A0A820HEB6-F1
#
_cell.length_a   1.000
_cell.length_b   1.000
_cell.length_c   1.000
_cell.angle_alpha   90.00
_cell.angle_beta   90.00
_cell.angle_gamma   90.00
#
_symmetry.space_group_name_H-M   'P 1'
#
loop_
_entity.id
_entity.type
_entity.pdbx_description
1 polymer ?
#
loop_
_entity_poly.entity_id
_entity_poly.type
_entity_poly.pdbx_seq_one_letter_code
_entity_poly.pdbx_strand_id
1 'polypeptide(L)'
;MEHFLRDDSFWSVDKIRHTAFKNLLNSSSLIIEIGGNTGLDTSQFITLYNSSIISFEPLVTMSEALKEKFKTNSKIEIQPYGLGNRARNLSIELFGSNNMGTSIF
;
A
#
# COMPACT_ATOMS: atom_id res chain seq x y z
N MET A 1 8.65 21.09 30.50
CA MET A 1 8.53 19.78 29.84
C MET A 1 8.02 20.09 28.45
N GLU A 2 8.90 20.17 27.46
CA GLU A 2 8.50 20.52 26.08
C GLU A 2 7.86 19.30 25.43
N HIS A 3 6.60 19.45 25.03
CA HIS A 3 5.94 18.50 24.14
C HIS A 3 6.54 18.66 22.75
N PHE A 4 7.38 17.71 22.33
CA PHE A 4 7.69 17.53 20.92
C PHE A 4 6.40 17.16 20.19
N LEU A 5 5.78 18.15 19.56
CA LEU A 5 4.77 17.89 18.53
C LEU A 5 5.51 17.19 17.39
N ARG A 6 5.19 15.92 17.17
CA ARG A 6 5.66 15.20 16.00
C ARG A 6 5.11 15.93 14.79
N ASP A 7 5.99 16.53 13.99
CA ASP A 7 5.60 17.20 12.77
C ASP A 7 5.26 16.15 11.70
N ASP A 8 4.00 15.71 11.72
CA ASP A 8 3.45 14.78 10.73
C ASP A 8 3.27 15.46 9.34
N SER A 9 3.65 16.74 9.18
CA SER A 9 3.53 17.48 7.92
C SER A 9 4.38 16.94 6.77
N PHE A 10 5.45 16.20 7.09
CA PHE A 10 6.24 15.51 6.05
C PHE A 10 5.42 14.46 5.31
N TRP A 11 4.47 13.80 5.99
CA TRP A 11 3.53 12.85 5.40
C TRP A 11 2.23 13.50 4.93
N SER A 12 1.95 14.76 5.31
CA SER A 12 0.68 15.45 5.03
C SER A 12 0.57 16.02 3.61
N VAL A 13 1.35 15.53 2.65
CA VAL A 13 1.34 16.01 1.28
C VAL A 13 0.99 14.85 0.36
N ASP A 14 -0.32 14.60 0.23
CA ASP A 14 -0.90 13.63 -0.71
C ASP A 14 -0.29 13.74 -2.12
N LYS A 15 0.14 14.95 -2.51
CA LYS A 15 0.86 15.20 -3.75
C LYS A 15 2.31 14.69 -3.73
N ILE A 16 3.09 14.92 -2.67
CA ILE A 16 4.50 14.49 -2.62
C ILE A 16 4.61 12.97 -2.55
N ARG A 17 3.72 12.31 -1.79
CA ARG A 17 3.68 10.84 -1.63
C ARG A 17 3.84 10.09 -2.95
N HIS A 18 3.12 10.54 -3.98
CA HIS A 18 3.11 9.88 -5.28
C HIS A 18 4.06 10.52 -6.28
N THR A 19 4.33 11.84 -6.20
CA THR A 19 5.05 12.57 -7.26
C THR A 19 6.54 12.77 -7.00
N ALA A 20 7.03 12.49 -5.79
CA ALA A 20 8.46 12.59 -5.45
C ALA A 20 9.34 11.76 -6.39
N PHE A 21 8.80 10.69 -6.95
CA PHE A 21 9.51 9.75 -7.82
C PHE A 21 9.31 10.01 -9.31
N LYS A 22 8.78 11.18 -9.70
CA LYS A 22 8.40 11.46 -11.10
C LYS A 22 9.50 11.31 -12.15
N ASN A 23 10.76 11.44 -11.74
CA ASN A 23 11.92 11.30 -12.62
C ASN A 23 12.61 9.93 -12.48
N LEU A 24 12.12 9.06 -11.60
CA LEU A 24 12.69 7.74 -11.31
C LEU A 24 11.79 6.61 -11.78
N LEU A 25 10.47 6.81 -11.74
CA LEU A 25 9.48 5.82 -12.15
C LEU A 25 8.96 6.10 -13.55
N ASN A 26 8.73 5.03 -14.30
CA ASN A 26 8.17 5.05 -15.64
C ASN A 26 7.38 3.74 -15.90
N SER A 27 6.89 3.57 -17.12
CA SER A 27 6.05 2.43 -17.49
C SER A 27 6.77 1.07 -17.52
N SER A 28 8.10 1.04 -17.51
CA SER A 28 8.89 -0.20 -17.40
C SER A 28 9.34 -0.51 -15.97
N SER A 29 8.99 0.35 -15.01
CA SER A 29 9.30 0.14 -13.59
C SER A 29 8.40 -0.92 -12.96
N LEU A 30 8.93 -1.61 -11.94
CA LEU A 30 8.16 -2.44 -11.03
C LEU A 30 8.03 -1.71 -9.68
N ILE A 31 6.80 -1.52 -9.23
CA ILE A 31 6.48 -0.95 -7.92
C ILE A 31 6.03 -2.10 -7.01
N ILE A 32 6.66 -2.23 -5.85
CA ILE A 32 6.23 -3.15 -4.80
C ILE A 32 5.60 -2.31 -3.70
N GLU A 33 4.29 -2.44 -3.53
CA GLU A 33 3.48 -1.68 -2.57
C GLU A 33 3.16 -2.56 -1.36
N ILE A 34 3.44 -2.06 -0.15
CA ILE A 34 3.22 -2.79 1.11
C ILE A 34 2.08 -2.13 1.88
N GLY A 35 0.97 -2.85 2.07
CA GLY A 35 -0.24 -2.33 2.70
C GLY A 35 -1.15 -1.61 1.70
N GLY A 36 -1.67 -2.35 0.71
CA GLY A 36 -2.53 -1.80 -0.33
C GLY A 36 -3.83 -1.16 0.16
N ASN A 37 -4.34 -1.58 1.32
CA ASN A 37 -5.56 -1.08 1.97
C ASN A 37 -6.74 -0.91 0.97
N THR A 38 -7.24 0.31 0.76
CA THR A 38 -8.33 0.62 -0.19
C THR A 38 -7.86 0.81 -1.64
N GLY A 39 -6.55 0.71 -1.87
CA GLY A 39 -5.91 0.84 -3.18
C GLY A 39 -5.84 2.27 -3.68
N LEU A 40 -5.77 3.26 -2.76
CA LEU A 40 -5.60 4.67 -3.09
C LEU A 40 -4.27 4.88 -3.83
N ASP A 41 -3.19 4.41 -3.24
CA ASP A 41 -1.83 4.51 -3.76
C ASP A 41 -1.66 3.70 -5.05
N THR A 42 -2.13 2.45 -5.07
CA THR A 42 -2.18 1.62 -6.29
C THR A 42 -2.81 2.37 -7.47
N SER A 43 -3.96 3.03 -7.24
CA SER A 43 -4.66 3.84 -8.26
C SER A 43 -3.85 5.07 -8.69
N GLN A 44 -3.18 5.75 -7.76
CA GLN A 44 -2.35 6.92 -8.09
C GLN A 44 -1.10 6.52 -8.86
N PHE A 45 -0.37 5.50 -8.42
CA PHE A 45 0.85 5.03 -9.08
C PHE A 45 0.60 4.50 -10.48
N ILE A 46 -0.47 3.71 -10.70
CA ILE A 46 -0.78 3.23 -12.05
C ILE A 46 -1.16 4.38 -13.00
N THR A 47 -1.87 5.39 -12.48
CA THR A 47 -2.29 6.56 -13.26
C THR A 47 -1.09 7.44 -13.64
N LEU A 48 -0.18 7.69 -12.69
CA LEU A 48 0.97 8.58 -12.90
C LEU A 48 2.07 7.94 -13.74
N TYR A 49 2.31 6.64 -13.56
CA TYR A 49 3.51 5.98 -14.10
C TYR A 49 3.23 4.87 -15.09
N ASN A 50 2.00 4.32 -15.10
CA ASN A 50 1.65 3.16 -15.91
C ASN A 50 2.64 2.00 -15.76
N SER A 51 3.23 1.86 -14.57
CA SER A 51 4.18 0.82 -14.18
C SER A 51 3.49 -0.51 -13.91
N SER A 52 4.25 -1.60 -13.81
CA SER A 52 3.76 -2.81 -13.17
C SER A 52 3.77 -2.65 -11.65
N ILE A 53 2.74 -3.13 -10.97
CA ILE A 53 2.55 -3.00 -9.52
C ILE A 53 2.24 -4.37 -8.93
N ILE A 54 2.98 -4.75 -7.89
CA ILE A 54 2.62 -5.85 -6.99
C ILE A 54 2.24 -5.23 -5.65
N SER A 55 0.96 -5.33 -5.27
CA SER A 55 0.42 -4.76 -4.04
C SER A 55 0.13 -5.86 -3.02
N PHE A 56 0.72 -5.74 -1.84
CA PHE A 56 0.54 -6.65 -0.73
C PHE A 56 -0.49 -6.08 0.24
N GLU A 57 -1.55 -6.84 0.51
CA GLU A 57 -2.57 -6.50 1.50
C GLU A 57 -2.94 -7.75 2.33
N PRO A 58 -2.55 -7.81 3.61
CA PRO A 58 -2.76 -9.00 4.42
C PRO A 58 -4.21 -9.18 4.91
N LEU A 59 -5.04 -8.15 4.93
CA LEU A 59 -6.45 -8.28 5.32
C LEU A 59 -7.23 -8.90 4.16
N VAL A 60 -7.68 -10.14 4.35
CA VAL A 60 -8.36 -10.93 3.31
C VAL A 60 -9.46 -10.15 2.61
N THR A 61 -10.36 -9.54 3.38
CA THR A 61 -11.49 -8.75 2.84
C THR A 61 -11.04 -7.56 1.99
N MET A 62 -9.94 -6.89 2.37
CA MET A 62 -9.38 -5.79 1.59
C MET A 62 -8.68 -6.31 0.33
N SER A 63 -7.90 -7.39 0.45
CA SER A 63 -7.22 -8.00 -0.69
C SER A 63 -8.20 -8.51 -1.75
N GLU A 64 -9.35 -9.05 -1.35
CA GLU A 64 -10.43 -9.49 -2.26
C GLU A 64 -11.07 -8.29 -2.94
N ALA A 65 -11.37 -7.22 -2.19
CA ALA A 65 -11.90 -5.99 -2.76
C ALA A 65 -10.94 -5.35 -3.77
N LEU A 66 -9.63 -5.37 -3.50
CA LEU A 66 -8.59 -4.89 -4.41
C LEU A 66 -8.49 -5.75 -5.67
N LYS A 67 -8.54 -7.08 -5.54
CA LYS A 67 -8.55 -8.00 -6.69
C LYS A 67 -9.72 -7.71 -7.61
N GLU A 68 -10.92 -7.53 -7.06
CA GLU A 68 -12.11 -7.18 -7.84
C GLU A 68 -11.98 -5.79 -8.48
N LYS A 69 -11.53 -4.78 -7.73
CA LYS A 69 -11.32 -3.40 -8.21
C LYS A 69 -10.37 -3.34 -9.40
N PHE A 70 -9.30 -4.11 -9.39
CA PHE A 70 -8.23 -4.05 -10.39
C PHE A 70 -8.21 -5.23 -11.37
N LYS A 71 -9.22 -6.11 -11.36
CA LYS A 71 -9.24 -7.37 -12.15
C LYS A 71 -9.01 -7.23 -13.65
N THR A 72 -9.30 -6.05 -14.22
CA THR A 72 -9.14 -5.78 -15.66
C THR A 72 -7.78 -5.18 -16.02
N ASN A 73 -6.95 -4.84 -15.02
CA ASN A 73 -5.65 -4.22 -15.24
C ASN A 73 -4.54 -5.26 -15.09
N SER A 74 -4.00 -5.73 -16.21
CA SER A 74 -2.94 -6.74 -16.24
C SER A 74 -1.59 -6.29 -15.68
N LYS A 75 -1.42 -5.00 -15.38
CA LYS A 75 -0.21 -4.46 -14.75
C LYS A 75 -0.29 -4.48 -13.22
N ILE A 76 -1.44 -4.80 -12.64
CA ILE A 76 -1.63 -4.80 -11.19
C ILE A 76 -1.84 -6.23 -10.71
N GLU A 77 -0.98 -6.66 -9.81
CA GLU A 77 -1.07 -7.94 -9.12
C GLU A 77 -1.34 -7.69 -7.64
N ILE A 78 -2.35 -8.35 -7.08
CA ILE A 78 -2.72 -8.22 -5.66
C ILE A 78 -2.37 -9.51 -4.91
N GLN A 79 -1.50 -9.37 -3.93
CA GLN A 79 -1.03 -10.45 -3.08
C GLN A 79 -1.68 -10.38 -1.68
N PRO A 80 -2.43 -11.41 -1.24
CA PRO A 80 -3.17 -11.40 0.02
C PRO A 80 -2.25 -11.74 1.21
N TYR A 81 -1.06 -11.14 1.26
CA TYR A 81 -0.01 -11.47 2.22
C TYR A 81 0.59 -10.21 2.83
N GLY A 82 1.03 -10.30 4.08
CA GLY A 82 1.95 -9.34 4.67
C GLY A 82 3.39 -9.73 4.33
N LEU A 83 4.28 -8.75 4.19
CA LEU A 83 5.71 -9.04 4.00
C LEU A 83 6.44 -9.19 5.34
N GLY A 84 7.28 -10.23 5.40
CA GLY A 84 8.13 -10.52 6.55
C GLY A 84 9.33 -11.37 6.15
N ASN A 85 10.24 -11.61 7.09
CA ASN A 85 11.46 -12.39 6.85
C ASN A 85 11.22 -13.92 6.82
N ARG A 86 10.02 -14.39 7.15
CA ARG A 86 9.62 -15.80 7.19
C ARG A 86 8.16 -15.93 6.80
N ALA A 87 7.83 -17.02 6.10
CA ALA A 87 6.46 -17.39 5.82
C ALA A 87 5.82 -18.00 7.08
N ARG A 88 4.65 -17.47 7.48
CA ARG A 88 3.85 -17.96 8.61
C ARG A 88 2.45 -17.37 8.55
N ASN A 89 1.49 -18.07 9.15
CA ASN A 89 0.16 -17.52 9.39
C ASN A 89 0.17 -16.76 10.71
N LEU A 90 -0.41 -15.56 10.73
CA LEU A 90 -0.54 -14.71 11.91
C LEU A 90 -1.96 -14.18 12.01
N SER A 91 -2.45 -14.03 13.23
CA SER A 91 -3.66 -13.25 13.49
C SER A 91 -3.31 -11.76 13.42
N ILE A 92 -4.20 -10.99 12.80
CA ILE A 92 -4.08 -9.53 12.73
C ILE A 92 -5.15 -8.95 13.64
N GLU A 93 -4.70 -8.14 14.61
CA GLU A 93 -5.59 -7.30 15.39
C GLU A 93 -5.77 -5.97 14.68
N LEU A 94 -7.02 -5.60 14.44
CA LEU A 94 -7.36 -4.30 13.87
C LEU A 94 -7.43 -3.25 14.98
N PHE A 95 -6.82 -2.09 14.73
CA PHE A 95 -6.91 -0.92 15.59
C PHE A 95 -7.61 0.23 14.87
N GLY A 96 -8.62 0.80 15.52
CA GLY A 96 -9.38 1.93 14.97
C GLY A 96 -10.23 1.58 13.76
N SER A 97 -10.59 2.60 12.96
CA SER A 97 -11.57 2.50 11.87
C SER A 97 -10.97 2.41 10.46
N ASN A 98 -9.64 2.53 10.32
CA ASN A 98 -8.99 2.75 9.01
C ASN A 98 -8.26 1.50 8.46
N ASN A 99 -8.69 0.30 8.86
CA ASN A 99 -8.06 -0.97 8.49
C ASN A 99 -6.57 -1.05 8.90
N MET A 100 -6.20 -0.27 9.90
CA MET A 100 -4.86 -0.36 10.51
C MET A 100 -4.85 -1.60 11.39
N GLY A 101 -3.81 -2.40 11.31
CA GLY A 101 -3.69 -3.58 12.14
C GLY A 101 -2.24 -3.94 12.42
N THR A 102 -2.03 -4.74 13.46
CA THR A 102 -0.74 -5.36 13.75
C THR A 102 -0.90 -6.86 13.81
N SER A 103 0.17 -7.58 13.45
CA SER A 103 0.22 -9.01 13.73
C SER A 103 0.42 -9.24 15.23
N ILE A 104 -0.33 -10.18 15.80
CA ILE A 104 -0.10 -10.67 17.16
C ILE A 104 0.99 -11.76 17.12
N PHE A 105 1.93 -11.72 18.06
CA PHE A 105 3.08 -12.63 18.17
C PHE A 105 2.96 -13.56 19.38
#